data_AF-A0A9R0W0K4-F1
#
_entry.id   AF-A0A9R0W0K4-F1
#
_cell.length_a   1.000
_cell.length_b   1.000
_cell.length_c   1.000
_cell.angle_alpha   90.00
_cell.angle_beta   90.00
_cell.angle_gamma   90.00
#
_symmetry.space_group_name_H-M   'P 1'
#
loop_
_entity.id
_entity.type
_entity.pdbx_description
1 polymer ?
#
loop_
_entity_poly.entity_id
_entity_poly.type
_entity_poly.pdbx_seq_one_letter_code
_entity_poly.pdbx_strand_id
1 'polypeptide(L)'
;MGIMIFNIGDRPGQGVCERLFLRRGFHISKLWQTKIMQAADTDISALVEIEQNSPHQFEFFMDLAGDQSVSARTAQAYMKSGGRVSHALSVYSCQLHKPIQVKKLFEILKDGFNEISSSLDLSFDNDSVASEKMAFLVYLASFLKENKSNPCEPPFGCLNFRNLVAEFMKSYYNIPLTSDNVAVFPSRVVAIEISLRLFSPALAIVDEHLTRHLPKQWLTSSAIEGREDCNHGKDTVIVIAAPRQSDLLIELIRKLKPQVVVTGMAKFEVYSDLEVGFAISEDETVYKALSQTIELLEGHTSVISQQYYGCLFHELLAFQIDNRQCTARETTCRSDTSEDDRIF
;
A
#
# COMPACT_ATOMS: atom_id res chain seq x y z
N MET A 1 -20.55 19.88 10.05
CA MET A 1 -19.28 19.32 10.55
C MET A 1 -19.24 19.53 12.06
N GLY A 2 -18.97 18.50 12.85
CA GLY A 2 -18.92 18.62 14.31
C GLY A 2 -17.55 19.11 14.77
N ILE A 3 -17.50 20.15 15.60
CA ILE A 3 -16.29 20.64 16.26
C ILE A 3 -16.36 20.22 17.72
N MET A 4 -15.27 19.67 18.24
CA MET A 4 -15.13 19.37 19.66
C MET A 4 -14.07 20.27 20.26
N ILE A 5 -14.39 20.87 21.40
CA ILE A 5 -13.45 21.71 22.15
C ILE A 5 -12.96 20.91 23.35
N PHE A 6 -11.65 20.75 23.46
CA PHE A 6 -11.01 20.04 24.56
C PHE A 6 -10.15 20.99 25.38
N ASN A 7 -10.34 20.95 26.70
CA ASN A 7 -9.46 21.61 27.66
C ASN A 7 -8.53 20.57 28.26
N ILE A 8 -7.22 20.67 27.96
CA ILE A 8 -6.23 19.65 28.29
C ILE A 8 -5.14 20.27 29.16
N GLY A 9 -4.87 19.63 30.30
CA GLY A 9 -3.67 19.90 31.08
C GLY A 9 -2.47 19.26 30.40
N ASP A 10 -1.57 20.07 29.86
CA ASP A 10 -0.41 19.61 29.07
C ASP A 10 0.74 19.13 29.97
N ARG A 11 0.44 18.42 31.07
CA ARG A 11 1.48 17.83 31.94
C ARG A 11 2.35 16.82 31.19
N PRO A 12 1.81 15.97 30.29
CA PRO A 12 2.64 15.13 29.42
C PRO A 12 3.43 15.92 28.36
N GLY A 13 3.32 17.24 28.35
CA GLY A 13 3.91 18.09 27.33
C GLY A 13 3.03 18.25 26.10
N GLN A 14 3.14 19.43 25.50
CA GLN A 14 2.27 19.86 24.42
C GLN A 14 2.33 18.90 23.22
N GLY A 15 3.53 18.49 22.81
CA GLY A 15 3.71 17.60 21.66
C GLY A 15 3.05 16.22 21.85
N VAL A 16 3.01 15.72 23.08
CA VAL A 16 2.31 14.46 23.40
C VAL A 16 0.80 14.67 23.34
N CYS A 17 0.30 15.76 23.93
CA CYS A 17 -1.12 16.10 23.89
C CYS A 17 -1.64 16.29 22.47
N GLU A 18 -0.91 16.98 21.61
CA GLU A 18 -1.26 17.13 20.19
C GLU A 18 -1.25 15.78 19.46
N ARG A 19 -0.21 14.97 19.67
CA ARG A 19 -0.08 13.65 19.05
C ARG A 19 -1.23 12.71 19.43
N LEU A 20 -1.80 12.81 20.64
CA LEU A 20 -2.97 12.00 21.05
C LEU A 20 -4.18 12.22 20.14
N PHE A 21 -4.40 13.46 19.67
CA PHE A 21 -5.48 13.78 18.75
C PHE A 21 -5.11 13.42 17.31
N LEU A 22 -3.93 13.83 16.85
CA LEU A 22 -3.48 13.62 15.46
C LEU A 22 -3.52 12.13 15.09
N ARG A 23 -3.00 11.26 15.96
CA ARG A 23 -2.96 9.81 15.71
C ARG A 23 -4.34 9.15 15.65
N ARG A 24 -5.39 9.85 16.11
CA ARG A 24 -6.79 9.39 16.03
C ARG A 24 -7.54 10.02 14.86
N GLY A 25 -6.83 10.70 13.96
CA GLY A 25 -7.38 11.30 12.74
C GLY A 25 -8.05 12.65 12.98
N PHE A 26 -7.68 13.36 14.05
CA PHE A 26 -8.18 14.72 14.29
C PHE A 26 -7.29 15.76 13.63
N HIS A 27 -7.92 16.72 12.96
CA HIS A 27 -7.31 18.02 12.69
C HIS A 27 -7.48 18.87 13.94
N ILE A 28 -6.38 19.42 14.44
CA ILE A 28 -6.36 20.23 15.65
C ILE A 28 -5.97 21.67 15.35
N SER A 29 -6.56 22.60 16.09
CA SER A 29 -6.14 23.99 16.13
C SER A 29 -6.08 24.44 17.58
N LYS A 30 -4.92 24.89 18.02
CA LYS A 30 -4.78 25.46 19.37
C LYS A 30 -5.46 26.82 19.39
N LEU A 31 -6.50 26.94 20.20
CA LEU A 31 -7.25 28.19 20.34
C LEU A 31 -6.63 29.10 21.39
N TRP A 32 -6.13 28.51 22.47
CA TRP A 32 -5.62 29.24 23.61
C TRP A 32 -4.70 28.36 24.47
N GLN A 33 -3.78 28.99 25.19
CA GLN A 33 -2.91 28.33 26.17
C GLN A 33 -2.57 29.30 27.30
N THR A 34 -2.49 28.76 28.52
CA THR A 34 -1.95 29.48 29.68
C THR A 34 -1.18 28.53 30.59
N LYS A 35 -0.55 29.06 31.64
CA LYS A 35 -0.07 28.27 32.78
C LYS A 35 -1.04 28.44 33.93
N ILE A 36 -1.38 27.33 34.58
CA ILE A 36 -2.21 27.32 35.79
C ILE A 36 -1.42 26.74 36.96
N MET A 37 -1.64 27.31 38.15
CA MET A 37 -1.03 26.79 39.36
C MET A 37 -1.54 25.39 39.65
N GLN A 38 -0.63 24.49 39.98
CA GLN A 38 -0.99 23.19 40.51
C GLN A 38 -1.66 23.39 41.88
N ALA A 39 -2.82 22.78 42.07
CA ALA A 39 -3.47 22.81 43.37
C ALA A 39 -2.58 22.11 44.41
N ALA A 40 -2.48 22.71 45.60
CA ALA A 40 -1.54 22.28 46.63
C ALA A 40 -1.79 20.86 47.15
N ASP A 41 -3.01 20.35 46.98
CA ASP A 41 -3.49 19.02 47.36
C ASP A 41 -3.36 17.98 46.24
N THR A 42 -2.97 18.38 45.02
CA THR A 42 -2.82 17.41 43.93
C THR A 42 -1.55 16.58 44.12
N ASP A 43 -1.73 15.29 44.36
CA ASP A 43 -0.62 14.35 44.34
C ASP A 43 -0.15 14.08 42.90
N ILE A 44 1.16 14.25 42.68
CA ILE A 44 1.83 13.97 41.41
C ILE A 44 2.77 12.75 41.51
N SER A 45 2.72 11.99 42.60
CA SER A 45 3.55 10.80 42.83
C SER A 45 3.44 9.76 41.71
N ALA A 46 2.24 9.51 41.20
CA ALA A 46 2.00 8.61 40.08
C ALA A 46 2.75 9.05 38.81
N LEU A 47 2.89 10.36 38.57
CA LEU A 47 3.63 10.87 37.43
C LEU A 47 5.14 10.64 37.59
N VAL A 48 5.65 10.80 38.83
CA VAL A 48 7.05 10.48 39.16
C VAL A 48 7.36 9.00 38.96
N GLU A 49 6.43 8.12 39.33
CA GLU A 49 6.57 6.68 39.09
C GLU A 49 6.58 6.34 37.60
N ILE A 50 5.72 6.99 36.80
CA ILE A 50 5.74 6.84 35.34
C ILE A 50 7.09 7.28 34.77
N GLU A 51 7.66 8.43 35.18
CA GLU A 51 8.99 8.88 34.72
C GLU A 51 10.13 7.93 35.10
N GLN A 52 9.98 7.12 36.15
CA GLN A 52 11.00 6.13 36.52
C GLN A 52 11.00 4.93 35.58
N ASN A 53 9.82 4.57 35.07
CA ASN A 53 9.60 3.38 34.25
C ASN A 53 9.48 3.69 32.75
N SER A 54 9.53 4.95 32.36
CA SER A 54 9.33 5.43 30.99
C SER A 54 10.39 6.47 30.62
N PRO A 55 10.84 6.52 29.35
CA PRO A 55 11.70 7.61 28.87
C PRO A 55 10.97 8.96 28.77
N HIS A 56 9.65 8.98 28.97
CA HIS A 56 8.84 10.19 28.90
C HIS A 56 9.05 11.09 30.12
N GLN A 57 9.27 12.39 29.88
CA GLN A 57 9.36 13.42 30.91
C GLN A 57 8.11 14.31 30.88
N PHE A 58 7.50 14.52 32.04
CA PHE A 58 6.39 15.47 32.18
C PHE A 58 6.92 16.90 32.26
N GLU A 59 6.07 17.85 31.89
CA GLU A 59 6.39 19.28 31.83
C GLU A 59 5.66 20.05 32.92
N PHE A 60 6.42 20.50 33.92
CA PHE A 60 5.99 21.44 34.96
C PHE A 60 6.84 22.70 34.93
N PHE A 61 6.37 23.79 35.52
CA PHE A 61 7.13 25.03 35.63
C PHE A 61 7.21 25.48 37.10
N MET A 62 8.34 26.03 37.49
CA MET A 62 8.51 26.64 38.81
C MET A 62 7.85 28.02 38.77
N ASP A 63 6.66 28.14 39.36
CA ASP A 63 5.76 29.31 39.27
C ASP A 63 5.14 29.57 37.87
N LEU A 64 4.32 30.61 37.73
CA LEU A 64 3.65 31.00 36.47
C LEU A 64 4.60 31.65 35.45
N ALA A 65 5.63 32.34 35.93
CA ALA A 65 6.57 33.08 35.07
C ALA A 65 7.76 32.23 34.58
N GLY A 66 7.91 30.99 35.08
CA GLY A 66 9.03 30.13 34.69
C GLY A 66 8.88 29.61 33.27
N ASP A 67 9.88 29.83 32.41
CA ASP A 67 9.82 29.43 30.99
C ASP A 67 10.47 28.08 30.71
N GLN A 68 11.29 27.59 31.64
CA GLN A 68 11.92 26.28 31.53
C GLN A 68 11.06 25.21 32.21
N SER A 69 10.74 24.15 31.48
CA SER A 69 10.05 23.00 32.05
C SER A 69 10.98 22.15 32.93
N VAL A 70 10.41 21.54 33.96
CA VAL A 70 11.07 20.61 34.87
C VAL A 70 10.26 19.30 34.94
N SER A 71 10.95 18.21 35.22
CA SER A 71 10.34 16.87 35.35
C SER A 71 9.38 16.77 36.54
N ALA A 72 8.49 15.78 36.52
CA ALA A 72 7.60 15.49 37.64
C ALA A 72 8.39 15.24 38.94
N ARG A 73 9.53 14.55 38.86
CA ARG A 73 10.41 14.31 40.02
C ARG A 73 10.90 15.62 40.65
N THR A 74 11.36 16.55 39.83
CA THR A 74 11.85 17.86 40.28
C THR A 74 10.71 18.71 40.84
N ALA A 75 9.58 18.72 40.15
CA ALA A 75 8.37 19.40 40.59
C ALA A 75 7.90 18.88 41.96
N GLN A 76 7.89 17.57 42.18
CA GLN A 76 7.48 16.96 43.45
C GLN A 76 8.44 17.34 44.59
N ALA A 77 9.75 17.29 44.35
CA ALA A 77 10.74 17.70 45.34
C ALA A 77 10.58 19.18 45.71
N TYR A 78 10.36 20.04 44.71
CA TYR A 78 10.15 21.47 44.93
C TYR A 78 8.86 21.75 45.71
N MET A 79 7.75 21.08 45.37
CA MET A 79 6.48 21.19 46.11
C MET A 79 6.65 20.78 47.58
N LYS A 80 7.35 19.68 47.86
CA LYS A 80 7.63 19.23 49.24
C LYS A 80 8.47 20.21 50.05
N SER A 81 9.28 21.04 49.39
CA SER A 81 10.05 22.11 50.03
C SER A 81 9.25 23.41 50.28
N GLY A 82 7.95 23.43 49.97
CA GLY A 82 7.08 24.61 50.09
C GLY A 82 7.02 25.47 48.82
N GLY A 83 7.69 25.06 47.74
CA GLY A 83 7.60 25.68 46.43
C GLY A 83 6.24 25.45 45.77
N ARG A 84 5.88 26.32 44.82
CA ARG A 84 4.66 26.14 44.01
C ARG A 84 5.04 25.88 42.57
N VAL A 85 4.33 24.94 41.94
CA VAL A 85 4.54 24.60 40.52
C VAL A 85 3.30 24.93 39.72
N SER A 86 3.48 25.20 38.44
CA SER A 86 2.42 25.36 37.46
C SER A 86 2.57 24.34 36.34
N HIS A 87 1.53 24.16 35.54
CA HIS A 87 1.57 23.40 34.30
C HIS A 87 0.79 24.12 33.21
N ALA A 88 1.09 23.80 31.96
CA ALA A 88 0.37 24.36 30.83
C ALA A 88 -1.05 23.77 30.76
N LEU A 89 -1.99 24.63 30.36
CA LEU A 89 -3.37 24.31 30.07
C LEU A 89 -3.67 24.83 28.66
N SER A 90 -3.96 23.94 27.73
CA SER A 90 -4.29 24.30 26.35
C SER A 90 -5.73 23.96 26.01
N VAL A 91 -6.34 24.83 25.21
CA VAL A 91 -7.66 24.62 24.62
C VAL A 91 -7.48 24.35 23.14
N TYR A 92 -7.90 23.16 22.70
CA TYR A 92 -7.84 22.74 21.30
C TYR A 92 -9.25 22.67 20.72
N SER A 93 -9.39 23.18 19.49
CA SER A 93 -10.49 22.84 18.60
C SER A 93 -10.07 21.62 17.78
N CYS A 94 -10.82 20.53 17.90
CA CYS A 94 -10.57 19.28 17.22
C CYS A 94 -11.71 18.95 16.27
N GLN A 95 -11.36 18.60 15.03
CA GLN A 95 -12.30 18.15 14.00
C GLN A 95 -11.87 16.78 13.51
N LEU A 96 -12.78 15.82 13.53
CA LEU A 96 -12.46 14.46 13.09
C LEU A 96 -12.42 14.42 11.56
N HIS A 97 -11.29 14.01 10.98
CA HIS A 97 -11.17 13.76 9.56
C HIS A 97 -12.04 12.57 9.18
N LYS A 98 -12.84 12.71 8.11
CA LYS A 98 -13.73 11.65 7.56
C LYS A 98 -14.46 10.83 8.65
N PRO A 99 -15.34 11.46 9.45
CA PRO A 99 -15.88 10.86 10.67
C PRO A 99 -16.62 9.53 10.43
N ILE A 100 -17.26 9.37 9.28
CA ILE A 100 -17.96 8.13 8.90
C ILE A 100 -16.96 6.98 8.70
N GLN A 101 -15.85 7.22 8.00
CA GLN A 101 -14.83 6.19 7.73
C GLN A 101 -14.10 5.80 9.02
N VAL A 102 -13.68 6.79 9.83
CA VAL A 102 -13.04 6.54 11.13
C VAL A 102 -13.97 5.76 12.06
N LYS A 103 -15.26 6.13 12.13
CA LYS A 103 -16.25 5.39 12.91
C LYS A 103 -16.35 3.93 12.45
N LYS A 104 -16.52 3.69 11.14
CA LYS A 104 -16.60 2.34 10.58
C LYS A 104 -15.35 1.50 10.92
N LEU A 105 -14.16 2.08 10.76
CA LEU A 105 -12.90 1.42 11.08
C LEU A 105 -12.84 0.99 12.54
N PHE A 106 -13.07 1.91 13.48
CA PHE A 106 -13.02 1.58 14.90
C PHE A 106 -14.17 0.67 15.35
N GLU A 107 -15.32 0.67 14.68
CA GLU A 107 -16.38 -0.32 14.90
C GLU A 107 -15.95 -1.73 14.49
N ILE A 108 -15.20 -1.85 13.39
CA ILE A 108 -14.64 -3.13 12.96
C ILE A 108 -13.56 -3.61 13.94
N LEU A 109 -12.63 -2.73 14.33
CA LEU A 109 -11.50 -3.10 15.18
C LEU A 109 -11.89 -3.52 16.60
N LYS A 110 -13.06 -3.11 17.10
CA LYS A 110 -13.60 -3.57 18.40
C LYS A 110 -13.81 -5.08 18.45
N ASP A 111 -14.02 -5.74 17.31
CA ASP A 111 -14.30 -7.17 17.22
C ASP A 111 -13.02 -7.96 16.89
N GLY A 112 -12.12 -8.06 17.87
CA GLY A 112 -10.94 -8.93 17.81
C GLY A 112 -9.59 -8.24 17.55
N PHE A 113 -9.55 -6.91 17.39
CA PHE A 113 -8.32 -6.15 17.05
C PHE A 113 -7.97 -5.05 18.06
N ASN A 114 -8.16 -5.30 19.36
CA ASN A 114 -7.97 -4.29 20.41
C ASN A 114 -6.54 -3.73 20.49
N GLU A 115 -5.51 -4.55 20.27
CA GLU A 115 -4.10 -4.12 20.25
C GLU A 115 -3.78 -3.25 19.03
N ILE A 116 -4.42 -3.51 17.89
CA ILE A 116 -4.27 -2.69 16.69
C ILE A 116 -4.96 -1.33 16.90
N SER A 117 -6.15 -1.33 17.50
CA SER A 117 -6.90 -0.10 17.81
C SER A 117 -6.10 0.89 18.67
N SER A 118 -5.28 0.40 19.60
CA SER A 118 -4.45 1.25 20.47
C SER A 118 -3.16 1.75 19.81
N SER A 119 -2.63 1.01 18.83
CA SER A 119 -1.37 1.32 18.13
C SER A 119 -1.58 2.10 16.83
N LEU A 120 -2.74 1.97 16.17
CA LEU A 120 -3.05 2.61 14.90
C LEU A 120 -2.83 4.13 14.97
N ASP A 121 -2.11 4.64 13.97
CA ASP A 121 -1.81 6.06 13.79
C ASP A 121 -2.46 6.54 12.48
N LEU A 122 -3.41 7.45 12.62
CA LEU A 122 -4.15 8.07 11.53
C LEU A 122 -3.70 9.51 11.26
N SER A 123 -2.47 9.87 11.67
CA SER A 123 -1.85 11.12 11.26
C SER A 123 -1.38 11.01 9.81
N PHE A 124 -1.75 11.99 9.00
CA PHE A 124 -1.40 12.07 7.59
C PHE A 124 -0.92 13.49 7.26
N ASP A 125 0.18 13.61 6.52
CA ASP A 125 0.70 14.91 6.09
C ASP A 125 -0.15 15.58 5.01
N ASN A 126 -0.88 14.78 4.22
CA ASN A 126 -1.69 15.25 3.10
C ASN A 126 -3.10 14.63 3.10
N ASP A 127 -4.12 15.49 3.03
CA ASP A 127 -5.54 15.11 3.03
C ASP A 127 -5.95 14.23 1.82
N SER A 128 -5.29 14.36 0.67
CA SER A 128 -5.58 13.50 -0.48
C SER A 128 -5.14 12.06 -0.20
N VAL A 129 -3.93 11.90 0.34
CA VAL A 129 -3.37 10.61 0.76
C VAL A 129 -4.16 10.02 1.92
N ALA A 130 -4.61 10.86 2.86
CA ALA A 130 -5.44 10.45 3.99
C ALA A 130 -6.75 9.79 3.53
N SER A 131 -7.38 10.35 2.49
CA SER A 131 -8.66 9.84 1.97
C SER A 131 -8.51 8.45 1.35
N GLU A 132 -7.47 8.24 0.52
CA GLU A 132 -7.16 6.95 -0.10
C GLU A 132 -6.78 5.90 0.96
N LYS A 133 -5.86 6.24 1.86
CA LYS A 133 -5.44 5.34 2.94
C LYS A 133 -6.59 4.99 3.88
N MET A 134 -7.51 5.92 4.16
CA MET A 134 -8.70 5.61 4.95
C MET A 134 -9.66 4.65 4.25
N ALA A 135 -9.92 4.86 2.97
CA ALA A 135 -10.76 3.97 2.19
C ALA A 135 -10.18 2.54 2.20
N PHE A 136 -8.88 2.42 1.93
CA PHE A 136 -8.16 1.15 1.98
C PHE A 136 -8.22 0.49 3.36
N LEU A 137 -7.95 1.23 4.44
CA LEU A 137 -7.98 0.68 5.80
C LEU A 137 -9.37 0.18 6.22
N VAL A 138 -10.43 0.90 5.84
CA VAL A 138 -11.82 0.45 6.10
C VAL A 138 -12.14 -0.81 5.29
N TYR A 139 -11.69 -0.88 4.03
CA TYR A 139 -11.84 -2.07 3.20
C TYR A 139 -11.09 -3.26 3.81
N LEU A 140 -9.80 -3.10 4.12
CA LEU A 140 -8.95 -4.14 4.68
C LEU A 140 -9.52 -4.66 6.00
N ALA A 141 -9.94 -3.75 6.89
CA ALA A 141 -10.55 -4.14 8.16
C ALA A 141 -11.85 -4.95 7.94
N SER A 142 -12.71 -4.52 7.00
CA SER A 142 -13.93 -5.26 6.64
C SER A 142 -13.59 -6.64 6.09
N PHE A 143 -12.64 -6.71 5.16
CA PHE A 143 -12.16 -7.96 4.57
C PHE A 143 -11.64 -8.94 5.62
N LEU A 144 -10.78 -8.48 6.53
CA LEU A 144 -10.24 -9.33 7.61
C LEU A 144 -11.33 -9.79 8.57
N LYS A 145 -12.36 -8.96 8.81
CA LYS A 145 -13.49 -9.33 9.65
C LYS A 145 -14.40 -10.38 8.99
N GLU A 146 -14.62 -10.28 7.69
CA GLU A 146 -15.46 -11.22 6.93
C GLU A 146 -14.73 -12.56 6.70
N ASN A 147 -13.40 -12.53 6.53
CA ASN A 147 -12.57 -13.69 6.24
C ASN A 147 -11.82 -14.21 7.49
N LYS A 148 -12.48 -14.24 8.66
CA LYS A 148 -11.89 -14.71 9.94
C LYS A 148 -11.31 -16.13 9.87
N SER A 149 -11.90 -17.00 9.05
CA SER A 149 -11.33 -18.31 8.73
C SER A 149 -10.37 -18.16 7.55
N ASN A 150 -9.10 -17.95 7.88
CA ASN A 150 -7.92 -17.93 7.01
C ASN A 150 -8.19 -18.36 5.54
N PRO A 151 -8.13 -17.44 4.56
CA PRO A 151 -8.20 -17.82 3.16
C PRO A 151 -6.81 -18.35 2.81
N CYS A 152 -6.58 -19.66 2.89
CA CYS A 152 -5.47 -20.22 2.11
C CYS A 152 -5.85 -19.99 0.64
N GLU A 153 -5.37 -18.87 0.11
CA GLU A 153 -5.54 -18.52 -1.28
C GLU A 153 -4.84 -19.58 -2.14
N PRO A 154 -5.27 -19.74 -3.41
CA PRO A 154 -4.52 -20.57 -4.34
C PRO A 154 -3.04 -20.12 -4.37
N PRO A 155 -2.09 -21.02 -4.63
CA PRO A 155 -0.66 -20.67 -4.73
C PRO A 155 -0.38 -19.49 -5.68
N PHE A 156 -1.21 -19.36 -6.71
CA PHE A 156 -1.16 -18.33 -7.76
C PHE A 156 -2.04 -17.10 -7.49
N GLY A 157 -2.50 -16.90 -6.25
CA GLY A 157 -3.25 -15.72 -5.80
C GLY A 157 -4.78 -15.85 -5.79
N CYS A 158 -5.45 -14.96 -5.07
CA CYS A 158 -6.91 -15.00 -4.95
C CYS A 158 -7.62 -14.81 -6.29
N LEU A 159 -8.73 -15.54 -6.44
CA LEU A 159 -9.62 -15.41 -7.58
C LEU A 159 -10.10 -13.96 -7.77
N ASN A 160 -10.43 -13.25 -6.69
CA ASN A 160 -10.89 -11.86 -6.75
C ASN A 160 -9.84 -10.94 -7.38
N PHE A 161 -8.58 -11.03 -6.92
CA PHE A 161 -7.50 -10.21 -7.49
C PHE A 161 -7.24 -10.56 -8.95
N ARG A 162 -7.20 -11.85 -9.30
CA ARG A 162 -7.00 -12.29 -10.69
C ARG A 162 -8.14 -11.83 -11.62
N ASN A 163 -9.38 -11.84 -11.13
CA ASN A 163 -10.52 -11.29 -11.87
C ASN A 163 -10.33 -9.79 -12.13
N LEU A 164 -9.92 -9.02 -11.13
CA LEU A 164 -9.67 -7.58 -11.30
C LEU A 164 -8.56 -7.31 -12.33
N VAL A 165 -7.48 -8.10 -12.32
CA VAL A 165 -6.42 -7.99 -13.34
C VAL A 165 -6.96 -8.33 -14.73
N ALA A 166 -7.69 -9.43 -14.87
CA ALA A 166 -8.27 -9.84 -16.15
C ALA A 166 -9.27 -8.80 -16.69
N GLU A 167 -10.15 -8.29 -15.82
CA GLU A 167 -11.10 -7.22 -16.16
C GLU A 167 -10.39 -5.93 -16.56
N PHE A 168 -9.31 -5.56 -15.87
CA PHE A 168 -8.51 -4.40 -16.22
C PHE A 168 -7.88 -4.53 -17.61
N MET A 169 -7.27 -5.68 -17.90
CA MET A 169 -6.66 -5.96 -19.21
C MET A 169 -7.71 -5.97 -20.34
N LYS A 170 -8.87 -6.56 -20.08
CA LYS A 170 -10.01 -6.54 -21.02
C LYS A 170 -10.53 -5.12 -21.25
N SER A 171 -10.64 -4.34 -20.20
CA SER A 171 -11.24 -3.01 -20.19
C SER A 171 -10.39 -1.93 -20.85
N TYR A 172 -9.09 -1.92 -20.54
CA TYR A 172 -8.17 -0.85 -20.95
C TYR A 172 -7.33 -1.22 -22.16
N TYR A 173 -7.03 -2.51 -22.35
CA TYR A 173 -6.16 -2.99 -23.42
C TYR A 173 -6.88 -3.86 -24.45
N ASN A 174 -8.18 -4.13 -24.27
CA ASN A 174 -8.98 -5.02 -25.12
C ASN A 174 -8.40 -6.43 -25.28
N ILE A 175 -7.69 -6.93 -24.26
CA ILE A 175 -7.14 -8.29 -24.25
C ILE A 175 -8.14 -9.20 -23.52
N PRO A 176 -8.77 -10.18 -24.19
CA PRO A 176 -9.86 -10.99 -23.63
C PRO A 176 -9.33 -12.09 -22.70
N LEU A 177 -8.81 -11.69 -21.54
CA LEU A 177 -8.32 -12.61 -20.50
C LEU A 177 -9.43 -13.04 -19.54
N THR A 178 -9.27 -14.21 -18.95
CA THR A 178 -9.99 -14.66 -17.75
C THR A 178 -9.02 -14.75 -16.56
N SER A 179 -9.55 -15.01 -15.35
CA SER A 179 -8.71 -15.28 -14.18
C SER A 179 -7.74 -16.44 -14.38
N ASP A 180 -8.06 -17.36 -15.28
CA ASP A 180 -7.25 -18.55 -15.56
C ASP A 180 -6.00 -18.22 -16.38
N ASN A 181 -5.95 -17.04 -16.99
CA ASN A 181 -4.76 -16.55 -17.68
C ASN A 181 -3.78 -15.80 -16.76
N VAL A 182 -4.13 -15.56 -15.49
CA VAL A 182 -3.37 -14.69 -14.58
C VAL A 182 -2.77 -15.50 -13.44
N ALA A 183 -1.44 -15.45 -13.29
CA ALA A 183 -0.72 -16.03 -12.15
C ALA A 183 -0.09 -14.92 -11.31
N VAL A 184 -0.27 -14.94 -9.99
CA VAL A 184 0.22 -13.92 -9.06
C VAL A 184 1.50 -14.39 -8.36
N PHE A 185 2.47 -13.49 -8.22
CA PHE A 185 3.78 -13.73 -7.66
C PHE A 185 4.11 -12.72 -6.55
N PRO A 186 4.99 -13.07 -5.58
CA PRO A 186 5.45 -12.14 -4.55
C PRO A 186 6.14 -10.90 -5.11
N SER A 187 6.81 -11.03 -6.25
CA SER A 187 7.48 -9.93 -6.92
C SER A 187 7.59 -10.20 -8.41
N ARG A 188 7.89 -9.15 -9.18
CA ARG A 188 8.21 -9.33 -10.60
C ARG A 188 9.52 -10.11 -10.78
N VAL A 189 10.47 -9.95 -9.87
CA VAL A 189 11.76 -10.67 -9.90
C VAL A 189 11.53 -12.18 -9.76
N VAL A 190 10.75 -12.58 -8.75
CA VAL A 190 10.40 -13.99 -8.51
C VAL A 190 9.66 -14.57 -9.71
N ALA A 191 8.73 -13.83 -10.32
CA ALA A 191 8.02 -14.28 -11.53
C ALA A 191 8.97 -14.60 -12.68
N ILE A 192 9.97 -13.75 -12.91
CA ILE A 192 10.97 -13.91 -13.98
C ILE A 192 11.90 -15.08 -13.67
N GLU A 193 12.39 -15.17 -12.43
CA GLU A 193 13.29 -16.25 -11.99
C GLU A 193 12.61 -17.62 -12.13
N ILE A 194 11.36 -17.75 -11.67
CA ILE A 194 10.56 -18.97 -11.82
C ILE A 194 10.36 -19.29 -13.30
N SER A 195 10.00 -18.29 -14.12
CA SER A 195 9.81 -18.50 -15.56
C SER A 195 11.09 -19.01 -16.23
N LEU A 196 12.23 -18.37 -15.98
CA LEU A 196 13.51 -18.77 -16.58
C LEU A 196 13.98 -20.15 -16.10
N ARG A 197 13.77 -20.51 -14.83
CA ARG A 197 14.04 -21.87 -14.34
C ARG A 197 13.14 -22.89 -15.01
N LEU A 198 11.84 -22.60 -15.09
CA LEU A 198 10.84 -23.52 -15.62
C LEU A 198 11.09 -23.83 -17.09
N PHE A 199 11.40 -22.81 -17.89
CA PHE A 199 11.68 -22.97 -19.31
C PHE A 199 13.10 -23.43 -19.60
N SER A 200 14.03 -23.21 -18.66
CA SER A 200 15.47 -23.50 -18.79
C SER A 200 16.00 -23.12 -20.19
N PRO A 201 15.80 -21.88 -20.66
CA PRO A 201 16.19 -21.52 -22.00
C PRO A 201 17.72 -21.44 -22.10
N ALA A 202 18.28 -21.93 -23.21
CA ALA A 202 19.67 -21.73 -23.56
C ALA A 202 19.99 -20.23 -23.74
N LEU A 203 19.03 -19.44 -24.24
CA LEU A 203 19.16 -17.99 -24.39
C LEU A 203 17.84 -17.27 -24.09
N ALA A 204 17.92 -16.31 -23.16
CA ALA A 204 16.85 -15.40 -22.82
C ALA A 204 17.28 -13.94 -22.99
N ILE A 205 16.38 -13.10 -23.50
CA ILE A 205 16.55 -11.65 -23.58
C ILE A 205 15.69 -11.04 -22.48
N VAL A 206 16.25 -10.26 -21.58
CA VAL A 206 15.55 -9.71 -20.40
C VAL A 206 15.81 -8.22 -20.27
N ASP A 207 14.78 -7.41 -20.01
CA ASP A 207 14.90 -5.97 -19.80
C ASP A 207 16.01 -5.61 -18.82
N GLU A 208 16.82 -4.61 -19.19
CA GLU A 208 18.01 -4.20 -18.44
C GLU A 208 17.73 -3.95 -16.95
N HIS A 209 16.59 -3.34 -16.60
CA HIS A 209 16.26 -3.07 -15.20
C HIS A 209 15.97 -4.34 -14.40
N LEU A 210 15.52 -5.38 -15.08
CA LEU A 210 15.16 -6.66 -14.48
C LEU A 210 16.39 -7.55 -14.33
N THR A 211 17.40 -7.39 -15.21
CA THR A 211 18.65 -8.17 -15.14
C THR A 211 19.42 -7.99 -13.83
N ARG A 212 19.34 -6.81 -13.19
CA ARG A 212 20.07 -6.49 -11.94
C ARG A 212 19.72 -7.41 -10.77
N HIS A 213 18.53 -7.99 -10.80
CA HIS A 213 18.00 -8.82 -9.73
C HIS A 213 18.15 -10.32 -10.02
N LEU A 214 18.66 -10.70 -11.19
CA LEU A 214 18.84 -12.09 -11.57
C LEU A 214 20.15 -12.66 -11.00
N PRO A 215 20.22 -13.99 -10.82
CA PRO A 215 21.45 -14.67 -10.43
C PRO A 215 22.63 -14.27 -11.33
N LYS A 216 23.73 -13.79 -10.74
CA LYS A 216 24.90 -13.31 -11.48
C LYS A 216 25.46 -14.33 -12.48
N GLN A 217 25.35 -15.61 -12.15
CA GLN A 217 25.75 -16.72 -13.01
C GLN A 217 25.08 -16.68 -14.39
N TRP A 218 23.82 -16.24 -14.49
CA TRP A 218 23.07 -16.14 -15.75
C TRP A 218 23.51 -14.96 -16.63
N LEU A 219 24.19 -13.97 -16.05
CA LEU A 219 24.65 -12.76 -16.73
C LEU A 219 26.09 -12.87 -17.24
N THR A 220 26.74 -14.02 -17.03
CA THR A 220 28.15 -14.21 -17.36
C THR A 220 28.33 -14.42 -18.86
N SER A 221 29.08 -13.52 -19.51
CA SER A 221 29.32 -13.52 -20.96
C SER A 221 30.20 -14.66 -21.48
N SER A 222 30.83 -15.43 -20.59
CA SER A 222 31.76 -16.51 -20.93
C SER A 222 31.15 -17.64 -21.76
N ALA A 223 29.83 -17.76 -21.84
CA ALA A 223 29.14 -18.74 -22.68
C ALA A 223 28.90 -18.26 -24.14
N ILE A 224 29.14 -16.99 -24.43
CA ILE A 224 28.96 -16.41 -25.78
C ILE A 224 30.25 -16.59 -26.62
N GLU A 225 31.41 -16.64 -25.96
CA GLU A 225 32.73 -16.82 -26.58
C GLU A 225 33.21 -18.27 -26.40
N GLY A 226 32.93 -19.13 -27.38
CA GLY A 226 33.52 -20.48 -27.45
C GLY A 226 32.48 -21.59 -27.57
N ARG A 227 32.10 -21.91 -28.81
CA ARG A 227 31.14 -22.97 -29.12
C ARG A 227 31.76 -24.37 -29.22
N GLU A 228 32.99 -24.58 -28.76
CA GLU A 228 33.75 -25.79 -29.14
C GLU A 228 34.16 -26.72 -28.00
N ASP A 229 34.20 -26.34 -26.73
CA ASP A 229 34.51 -27.31 -25.68
C ASP A 229 33.91 -26.84 -24.36
N CYS A 230 33.02 -27.67 -23.77
CA CYS A 230 32.87 -27.89 -22.33
C CYS A 230 31.59 -28.71 -22.05
N ASN A 231 31.74 -29.76 -21.24
CA ASN A 231 30.65 -30.43 -20.52
C ASN A 231 30.00 -29.45 -19.51
N HIS A 232 29.29 -28.44 -20.00
CA HIS A 232 28.49 -27.57 -19.16
C HIS A 232 27.17 -28.26 -18.85
N GLY A 233 26.85 -28.40 -17.56
CA GLY A 233 25.61 -28.98 -17.08
C GLY A 233 24.41 -28.35 -17.79
N LYS A 234 23.40 -29.18 -18.07
CA LYS A 234 22.17 -28.91 -18.84
C LYS A 234 21.34 -27.67 -18.44
N ASP A 235 21.77 -26.90 -17.44
CA ASP A 235 20.97 -25.90 -16.73
C ASP A 235 21.56 -24.47 -16.76
N THR A 236 22.47 -24.16 -17.69
CA THR A 236 23.09 -22.81 -17.76
C THR A 236 22.27 -21.89 -18.66
N VAL A 237 21.35 -21.13 -18.07
CA VAL A 237 20.57 -20.09 -18.76
C VAL A 237 21.47 -18.88 -19.05
N ILE A 238 21.58 -18.49 -20.33
CA ILE A 238 22.27 -17.25 -20.73
C ILE A 238 21.25 -16.13 -20.84
N VAL A 239 21.45 -15.04 -20.09
CA VAL A 239 20.60 -13.85 -20.12
C VAL A 239 21.35 -12.67 -20.72
N ILE A 240 20.74 -12.03 -21.70
CA ILE A 240 21.23 -10.77 -22.31
C ILE A 240 20.21 -9.65 -22.11
N ALA A 241 20.72 -8.44 -21.87
CA ALA A 241 19.88 -7.27 -21.64
C ALA A 241 19.10 -6.86 -22.91
N ALA A 242 17.80 -6.63 -22.76
CA ALA A 242 16.93 -6.16 -23.82
C ALA A 242 17.05 -4.64 -24.00
N PRO A 243 17.17 -4.12 -25.24
CA PRO A 243 17.04 -2.69 -25.50
C PRO A 243 15.59 -2.24 -25.29
N ARG A 244 15.40 -0.98 -24.86
CA ARG A 244 14.04 -0.44 -24.62
C ARG A 244 13.27 -0.07 -25.90
N GLN A 245 13.97 0.17 -27.00
CA GLN A 245 13.34 0.48 -28.27
C GLN A 245 12.84 -0.79 -28.96
N SER A 246 11.56 -0.82 -29.33
CA SER A 246 10.90 -1.96 -29.95
C SER A 246 11.61 -2.45 -31.22
N ASP A 247 12.08 -1.53 -32.07
CA ASP A 247 12.71 -1.88 -33.35
C ASP A 247 14.02 -2.65 -33.14
N LEU A 248 14.82 -2.20 -32.16
CA LEU A 248 16.07 -2.86 -31.77
C LEU A 248 15.79 -4.23 -31.13
N LEU A 249 14.76 -4.33 -30.30
CA LEU A 249 14.35 -5.60 -29.70
C LEU A 249 13.91 -6.61 -30.77
N ILE A 250 13.11 -6.18 -31.76
CA ILE A 250 12.68 -7.01 -32.89
C ILE A 250 13.89 -7.50 -33.70
N GLU A 251 14.85 -6.62 -33.96
CA GLU A 251 16.09 -7.03 -34.64
C GLU A 251 16.88 -8.06 -33.82
N LEU A 252 17.02 -7.83 -32.52
CA LEU A 252 17.71 -8.73 -31.59
C LEU A 252 17.05 -10.11 -31.56
N ILE A 253 15.72 -10.18 -31.49
CA ILE A 253 14.95 -11.43 -31.54
C ILE A 253 15.18 -12.14 -32.88
N ARG A 254 15.16 -11.41 -34.00
CA ARG A 254 15.36 -11.98 -35.34
C ARG A 254 16.75 -12.58 -35.52
N LYS A 255 17.78 -11.91 -34.96
CA LYS A 255 19.18 -12.32 -35.08
C LYS A 255 19.57 -13.43 -34.11
N LEU A 256 19.19 -13.31 -32.84
CA LEU A 256 19.63 -14.19 -31.77
C LEU A 256 18.69 -15.37 -31.52
N LYS A 257 17.44 -15.29 -31.99
CA LYS A 257 16.42 -16.33 -31.84
C LYS A 257 16.34 -16.87 -30.40
N PRO A 258 16.12 -16.00 -29.40
CA PRO A 258 15.99 -16.42 -28.01
C PRO A 258 14.76 -17.33 -27.85
N GLN A 259 14.79 -18.17 -26.83
CA GLN A 259 13.63 -18.99 -26.47
C GLN A 259 12.64 -18.22 -25.57
N VAL A 260 13.15 -17.26 -24.79
CA VAL A 260 12.35 -16.43 -23.89
C VAL A 260 12.75 -14.96 -24.06
N VAL A 261 11.75 -14.08 -24.12
CA VAL A 261 11.94 -12.63 -24.09
C VAL A 261 11.11 -12.06 -22.95
N VAL A 262 11.76 -11.35 -22.03
CA VAL A 262 11.12 -10.63 -20.93
C VAL A 262 11.37 -9.14 -21.14
N THR A 263 10.32 -8.39 -21.43
CA THR A 263 10.39 -6.92 -21.58
C THR A 263 9.57 -6.24 -20.49
N GLY A 264 10.00 -5.07 -20.04
CA GLY A 264 9.28 -4.26 -19.05
C GLY A 264 8.49 -3.13 -19.70
N MET A 265 7.37 -2.74 -19.08
CA MET A 265 6.83 -1.39 -19.25
C MET A 265 7.52 -0.44 -18.26
N ALA A 266 7.45 0.88 -18.51
CA ALA A 266 8.11 1.88 -17.67
C ALA A 266 7.80 1.69 -16.17
N LYS A 267 8.80 1.92 -15.33
CA LYS A 267 8.68 1.79 -13.88
C LYS A 267 7.67 2.80 -13.35
N PHE A 268 6.53 2.32 -12.87
CA PHE A 268 5.71 3.08 -11.94
C PHE A 268 6.33 2.89 -10.56
N GLU A 269 6.56 3.99 -9.83
CA GLU A 269 7.05 3.92 -8.46
C GLU A 269 5.97 3.27 -7.60
N VAL A 270 6.25 2.04 -7.21
CA VAL A 270 5.43 1.23 -6.32
C VAL A 270 6.17 1.13 -5.00
N TYR A 271 5.45 1.20 -3.88
CA TYR A 271 6.03 1.06 -2.54
C TYR A 271 6.83 -0.25 -2.45
N SER A 272 8.09 -0.17 -2.04
CA SER A 272 9.00 -1.32 -1.93
C SER A 272 8.48 -2.44 -1.04
N ASP A 273 7.62 -2.08 -0.07
CA ASP A 273 7.20 -2.97 1.01
C ASP A 273 5.92 -3.75 0.66
N LEU A 274 5.27 -3.40 -0.46
CA LEU A 274 4.07 -4.05 -0.99
C LEU A 274 4.34 -4.43 -2.44
N GLU A 275 5.24 -5.38 -2.72
CA GLU A 275 5.40 -5.84 -4.11
C GLU A 275 4.39 -6.95 -4.43
N VAL A 276 3.79 -6.89 -5.62
CA VAL A 276 3.06 -8.01 -6.24
C VAL A 276 3.43 -8.05 -7.71
N GLY A 277 3.86 -9.20 -8.18
CA GLY A 277 4.00 -9.51 -9.60
C GLY A 277 2.79 -10.28 -10.12
N PHE A 278 2.50 -10.15 -11.40
CA PHE A 278 1.62 -11.10 -12.07
C PHE A 278 2.14 -11.43 -13.46
N ALA A 279 1.97 -12.68 -13.88
CA ALA A 279 2.25 -13.15 -15.23
C ALA A 279 0.93 -13.48 -15.94
N ILE A 280 0.89 -13.20 -17.24
CA ILE A 280 -0.24 -13.52 -18.10
C ILE A 280 0.22 -14.51 -19.16
N SER A 281 -0.53 -15.61 -19.33
CA SER A 281 -0.27 -16.62 -20.35
C SER A 281 -1.56 -17.05 -21.04
N GLU A 282 -1.52 -17.12 -22.37
CA GLU A 282 -2.58 -17.77 -23.17
C GLU A 282 -2.38 -19.29 -23.25
N ASP A 283 -1.16 -19.77 -22.99
CA ASP A 283 -0.84 -21.20 -22.96
C ASP A 283 -1.16 -21.77 -21.58
N GLU A 284 -2.15 -22.67 -21.53
CA GLU A 284 -2.60 -23.36 -20.33
C GLU A 284 -1.50 -24.25 -19.73
N THR A 285 -0.63 -24.84 -20.56
CA THR A 285 0.47 -25.70 -20.11
C THR A 285 1.53 -24.89 -19.38
N VAL A 286 1.89 -23.74 -19.92
CA VAL A 286 2.79 -22.77 -19.29
C VAL A 286 2.21 -22.31 -17.96
N TYR A 287 0.94 -21.93 -17.96
CA TYR A 287 0.25 -21.45 -16.76
C TYR A 287 0.23 -22.51 -15.65
N LYS A 288 -0.15 -23.75 -15.98
CA LYS A 288 -0.19 -24.85 -15.02
C LYS A 288 1.19 -25.16 -14.44
N ALA A 289 2.21 -25.10 -15.28
CA ALA A 289 3.59 -25.34 -14.87
C ALA A 289 4.13 -24.22 -13.94
N LEU A 290 3.81 -22.95 -14.23
CA LEU A 290 4.11 -21.83 -13.34
C LEU A 290 3.39 -21.96 -11.99
N SER A 291 2.12 -22.36 -12.01
CA SER A 291 1.27 -22.58 -10.82
C SER A 291 1.84 -23.66 -9.89
N GLN A 292 2.29 -24.78 -10.43
CA GLN A 292 2.91 -25.85 -9.63
C GLN A 292 4.29 -25.43 -9.09
N THR A 293 5.03 -24.62 -9.86
CA THR A 293 6.38 -24.22 -9.48
C THR A 293 6.36 -23.16 -8.37
N ILE A 294 5.43 -22.21 -8.41
CA ILE A 294 5.30 -21.20 -7.35
C ILE A 294 4.89 -21.83 -6.02
N GLU A 295 3.96 -22.78 -6.04
CA GLU A 295 3.53 -23.53 -4.85
C GLU A 295 4.72 -24.24 -4.18
N LEU A 296 5.60 -24.83 -5.00
CA LEU A 296 6.76 -25.57 -4.52
C LEU A 296 7.88 -24.66 -3.99
N LEU A 297 8.15 -23.52 -4.64
CA LEU A 297 9.32 -22.68 -4.35
C LEU A 297 9.03 -21.56 -3.34
N GLU A 298 7.86 -20.94 -3.44
CA GLU A 298 7.52 -19.70 -2.71
C GLU A 298 6.29 -19.88 -1.80
N GLY A 299 5.54 -20.97 -1.96
CA GLY A 299 4.29 -21.21 -1.25
C GLY A 299 3.16 -20.34 -1.78
N HIS A 300 3.03 -19.11 -1.25
CA HIS A 300 1.93 -18.20 -1.58
C HIS A 300 2.36 -16.74 -1.62
N THR A 301 1.72 -15.96 -2.50
CA THR A 301 1.82 -14.49 -2.46
C THR A 301 1.03 -13.93 -1.29
N SER A 302 1.55 -12.90 -0.62
CA SER A 302 0.89 -12.22 0.50
C SER A 302 -0.54 -11.76 0.14
N VAL A 303 -1.53 -12.29 0.86
CA VAL A 303 -2.95 -11.92 0.73
C VAL A 303 -3.13 -10.40 0.90
N ILE A 304 -2.47 -9.81 1.89
CA ILE A 304 -2.58 -8.37 2.18
C ILE A 304 -2.11 -7.54 0.98
N SER A 305 -1.03 -7.97 0.33
CA SER A 305 -0.48 -7.26 -0.83
C SER A 305 -1.45 -7.36 -2.02
N GLN A 306 -2.03 -8.55 -2.25
CA GLN A 306 -3.04 -8.73 -3.28
C GLN A 306 -4.31 -7.91 -3.01
N GLN A 307 -4.76 -7.80 -1.76
CA GLN A 307 -5.90 -6.95 -1.41
C GLN A 307 -5.61 -5.46 -1.62
N TYR A 308 -4.40 -5.00 -1.29
CA TYR A 308 -3.98 -3.63 -1.53
C TYR A 308 -4.02 -3.28 -3.03
N TYR A 309 -3.37 -4.08 -3.88
CA TYR A 309 -3.45 -3.85 -5.33
C TYR A 309 -4.84 -4.11 -5.88
N GLY A 310 -5.61 -5.01 -5.28
CA GLY A 310 -7.01 -5.24 -5.62
C GLY A 310 -7.85 -3.98 -5.48
N CYS A 311 -7.67 -3.21 -4.40
CA CYS A 311 -8.31 -1.90 -4.25
C CYS A 311 -7.92 -0.95 -5.39
N LEU A 312 -6.63 -0.88 -5.74
CA LEU A 312 -6.16 -0.02 -6.82
C LEU A 312 -6.76 -0.43 -8.17
N PHE A 313 -6.80 -1.73 -8.50
CA PHE A 313 -7.46 -2.20 -9.73
C PHE A 313 -8.97 -1.91 -9.72
N HIS A 314 -9.64 -2.11 -8.59
CA HIS A 314 -11.06 -1.79 -8.46
C HIS A 314 -11.32 -0.29 -8.67
N GLU A 315 -10.50 0.58 -8.10
CA GLU A 315 -10.59 2.03 -8.34
C GLU A 315 -10.33 2.36 -9.81
N LEU A 316 -9.26 1.84 -10.40
CA LEU A 316 -8.96 2.03 -11.84
C LEU A 316 -10.11 1.55 -12.73
N LEU A 317 -10.74 0.42 -12.40
CA LEU A 317 -11.91 -0.08 -13.12
C LEU A 317 -13.14 0.81 -12.92
N ALA A 318 -13.33 1.37 -11.72
CA ALA A 318 -14.40 2.33 -11.44
C ALA A 318 -14.20 3.68 -12.14
N PHE A 319 -12.95 4.07 -12.43
CA PHE A 319 -12.61 5.26 -13.22
C PHE A 319 -12.95 5.13 -14.71
N GLN A 320 -13.55 4.02 -15.16
CA GLN A 320 -14.08 3.92 -16.52
C GLN A 320 -15.05 5.07 -16.80
N ILE A 321 -14.51 6.00 -17.56
CA ILE A 321 -15.06 7.26 -18.03
C ILE A 321 -16.53 7.12 -18.44
N ASP A 322 -17.36 8.05 -17.96
CA ASP A 322 -18.69 8.45 -18.47
C ASP A 322 -18.78 8.63 -20.01
N ASN A 323 -17.69 8.41 -20.77
CA ASN A 323 -17.61 8.54 -22.22
C ASN A 323 -18.26 7.39 -22.99
N ARG A 324 -18.79 6.35 -22.36
CA ARG A 324 -19.58 5.32 -23.09
C ARG A 324 -21.06 5.68 -23.26
N GLN A 325 -21.58 6.71 -22.59
CA GLN A 325 -22.98 7.13 -22.78
C GLN A 325 -23.19 8.12 -23.95
N CYS A 326 -22.13 8.68 -24.55
CA CYS A 326 -22.27 9.63 -25.67
C CYS A 326 -22.26 9.01 -27.08
N THR A 327 -21.90 7.74 -27.27
CA THR A 327 -21.83 7.12 -28.62
C THR A 327 -22.91 6.08 -28.92
N ALA A 328 -23.90 5.92 -28.03
CA ALA A 328 -25.04 5.02 -28.24
C ALA A 328 -26.39 5.73 -28.42
N ARG A 329 -26.41 7.08 -28.55
CA ARG A 329 -27.65 7.87 -28.69
C ARG A 329 -27.80 8.67 -29.99
N GLU A 330 -26.87 8.56 -30.94
CA GLU A 330 -26.96 9.30 -32.23
C GLU A 330 -27.25 8.44 -33.47
N THR A 331 -27.53 7.14 -33.33
CA THR A 331 -27.85 6.27 -34.48
C THR A 331 -29.30 5.77 -34.55
N THR A 332 -30.20 6.31 -33.72
CA THR A 332 -31.63 5.96 -33.75
C THR A 332 -32.51 7.21 -33.74
N CYS A 333 -32.27 8.15 -34.66
CA CYS A 333 -33.21 9.21 -35.03
C CYS A 333 -32.87 9.74 -36.44
N ARG A 334 -32.91 8.88 -37.46
CA ARG A 334 -32.95 9.32 -38.88
C ARG A 334 -33.38 8.19 -39.83
N SER A 335 -34.60 7.72 -39.63
CA SER A 335 -35.39 7.08 -40.68
C SER A 335 -36.84 7.19 -40.24
N ASP A 336 -37.54 8.18 -40.80
CA ASP A 336 -38.98 8.13 -41.10
C ASP A 336 -39.47 9.55 -41.42
N THR A 337 -39.13 10.02 -42.61
CA THR A 337 -39.95 11.00 -43.35
C THR A 337 -39.71 10.79 -44.84
N SER A 338 -40.60 10.08 -45.52
CA SER A 338 -41.20 10.50 -46.81
C SER A 338 -41.82 9.32 -47.56
N GLU A 339 -43.15 9.25 -47.53
CA GLU A 339 -44.09 8.71 -48.53
C GLU A 339 -45.45 8.76 -47.80
N ASP A 340 -46.53 9.36 -48.29
CA ASP A 340 -46.86 9.92 -49.57
C ASP A 340 -48.19 10.66 -49.34
N ASP A 341 -48.36 11.90 -49.80
CA ASP A 341 -49.68 12.44 -50.14
C ASP A 341 -49.57 13.81 -50.84
N ARG A 342 -49.83 13.76 -52.16
CA ARG A 342 -50.78 14.60 -52.89
C ARG A 342 -50.35 15.95 -53.50
N ILE A 343 -50.48 15.91 -54.83
CA ILE A 343 -51.30 16.80 -55.69
C ILE A 343 -50.60 18.03 -56.31
N PHE A 344 -50.61 17.98 -57.65
CA PHE A 344 -50.23 18.92 -58.73
C PHE A 344 -48.74 19.08 -59.07
#